data_AF-A0A6C0HQ08-F1
#
_entry.id   AF-A0A6C0HQ08-F1
#
_cell.length_a   1.000
_cell.length_b   1.000
_cell.length_c   1.000
_cell.angle_alpha   90.00
_cell.angle_beta   90.00
_cell.angle_gamma   90.00
#
_symmetry.space_group_name_H-M   'P 1'
#
loop_
_entity.id
_entity.type
_entity.pdbx_description
1 polymer ?
#
loop_
_entity_poly.entity_id
_entity_poly.type
_entity_poly.pdbx_seq_one_letter_code
_entity_poly.pdbx_strand_id
1 'polypeptide(L)'
;MKIIKVLPKTLKGGYKPIINRFNDTKPPGCNPIRELCVWEGGFEIDLEEPFLEDAKLKMINNPILDKNSLVRQVRWSDGKLSNFHYNSLTEEQTMLLFQALQFILGEENVVWFDLI
;
A
#
# COMPACT_ATOMS: atom_id res chain seq x y z
N MET A 1 -11.69 -2.20 7.44
CA MET A 1 -10.45 -1.99 6.65
C MET A 1 -10.56 -2.83 5.39
N LYS A 2 -10.54 -2.21 4.22
CA LYS A 2 -10.68 -2.93 2.94
C LYS A 2 -9.36 -3.64 2.61
N ILE A 3 -9.41 -4.95 2.40
CA ILE A 3 -8.24 -5.77 2.03
C ILE A 3 -8.35 -6.09 0.55
N ILE A 4 -7.27 -5.89 -0.21
CA ILE A 4 -7.23 -6.26 -1.63
C ILE A 4 -6.70 -7.68 -1.72
N LYS A 5 -7.44 -8.59 -2.36
CA LYS A 5 -6.95 -9.93 -2.70
C LYS A 5 -6.60 -9.99 -4.18
N VAL A 6 -5.39 -10.46 -4.45
CA VAL A 6 -4.87 -10.69 -5.80
C VAL A 6 -4.76 -12.20 -6.00
N LEU A 7 -5.49 -12.71 -6.99
CA LEU A 7 -5.59 -14.15 -7.27
C LEU A 7 -4.33 -14.71 -7.96
N PRO A 8 -3.67 -13.96 -8.88
CA PRO A 8 -2.38 -14.36 -9.41
C PRO A 8 -1.33 -14.50 -8.32
N LYS A 9 -0.52 -15.56 -8.39
CA LYS A 9 0.62 -15.77 -7.48
C LYS A 9 1.77 -14.80 -7.70
N THR A 10 1.83 -14.17 -8.88
CA THR A 10 2.88 -13.22 -9.26
C THR A 10 2.29 -12.03 -10.01
N LEU A 11 2.93 -10.87 -9.85
CA LEU A 11 2.60 -9.66 -10.61
C LEU A 11 3.26 -9.74 -11.98
N LYS A 12 2.47 -9.86 -13.04
CA LYS A 12 2.98 -9.87 -14.42
C LYS A 12 3.64 -8.52 -14.71
N GLY A 13 4.95 -8.52 -14.96
CA GLY A 13 5.74 -7.30 -15.14
C GLY A 13 6.20 -6.63 -13.84
N GLY A 14 6.05 -7.30 -12.69
CA GLY A 14 6.46 -6.79 -11.38
C GLY A 14 5.60 -5.63 -10.88
N TYR A 15 6.14 -4.83 -9.97
CA TYR A 15 5.43 -3.69 -9.37
C TYR A 15 5.29 -2.48 -10.31
N LYS A 16 6.25 -2.29 -11.22
CA LYS A 16 6.37 -1.07 -12.03
C LYS A 16 5.10 -0.68 -12.81
N PRO A 17 4.39 -1.60 -13.51
CA PRO A 17 3.18 -1.21 -14.25
C PRO A 17 2.05 -0.71 -13.33
N ILE A 18 1.91 -1.32 -12.15
CA ILE A 18 0.89 -0.94 -11.15
C ILE A 18 1.24 0.41 -10.52
N ILE A 19 2.52 0.60 -10.17
CA ILE A 19 3.05 1.87 -9.65
C ILE A 19 2.82 3.01 -10.64
N ASN A 20 3.18 2.80 -11.91
CA ASN A 20 2.97 3.81 -12.96
C ASN A 20 1.49 4.15 -13.08
N ARG A 21 0.63 3.13 -13.18
CA ARG A 21 -0.81 3.35 -13.31
C ARG A 21 -1.38 4.15 -12.15
N PHE A 22 -1.04 3.78 -10.91
CA PHE A 22 -1.47 4.52 -9.72
C PHE A 22 -1.01 5.97 -9.79
N ASN A 23 0.27 6.20 -10.08
CA ASN A 23 0.87 7.53 -10.07
C ASN A 23 0.38 8.43 -11.20
N ASP A 24 -0.06 7.86 -12.32
CA ASP A 24 -0.68 8.58 -13.43
C ASP A 24 -2.14 8.99 -13.14
N THR A 25 -2.83 8.28 -12.24
CA THR A 25 -4.25 8.50 -11.93
C THR A 25 -4.51 9.15 -10.58
N LYS A 26 -3.50 9.24 -9.70
CA LYS A 26 -3.66 9.84 -8.38
C LYS A 26 -4.00 11.34 -8.51
N PRO A 27 -4.81 11.90 -7.60
CA PRO A 27 -5.12 13.33 -7.62
C PRO A 27 -3.86 14.19 -7.37
N PRO A 28 -3.88 15.46 -7.82
CA PRO A 28 -2.86 16.44 -7.45
C PRO A 28 -2.72 16.55 -5.94
N GLY A 29 -1.48 16.64 -5.44
CA GLY A 29 -1.19 16.71 -4.01
C GLY A 29 -1.09 15.37 -3.29
N CYS A 30 -1.47 14.25 -3.91
CA CYS A 30 -1.22 12.92 -3.33
C CYS A 30 0.23 12.50 -3.60
N ASN A 31 0.98 12.09 -2.58
CA ASN A 31 2.31 11.49 -2.75
C ASN A 31 2.29 10.24 -3.65
N PRO A 32 3.38 9.98 -4.40
CA PRO A 32 3.47 8.81 -5.25
C PRO A 32 3.55 7.51 -4.44
N ILE A 33 3.00 6.44 -5.01
CA ILE A 33 3.19 5.09 -4.50
C ILE A 33 4.52 4.51 -5.03
N ARG A 34 5.18 3.71 -4.21
CA ARG A 34 6.42 3.00 -4.53
C ARG A 34 6.38 1.56 -4.04
N GLU A 35 7.32 0.76 -4.53
CA GLU A 35 7.51 -0.62 -4.07
C GLU A 35 8.04 -0.60 -2.63
N LEU A 36 7.38 -1.33 -1.74
CA LEU A 36 7.84 -1.49 -0.36
C LEU A 36 9.04 -2.44 -0.32
N CYS A 37 10.20 -1.91 0.06
CA CYS A 37 11.47 -2.65 0.08
C CYS A 37 11.65 -3.49 1.38
N VAL A 38 10.76 -4.47 1.60
CA VAL A 38 10.83 -5.48 2.67
C VAL A 38 10.62 -6.88 2.09
N TRP A 39 10.90 -7.93 2.87
CA TRP A 39 10.86 -9.32 2.36
C TRP A 39 9.46 -9.75 1.94
N GLU A 40 8.40 -9.27 2.62
CA GLU A 40 7.01 -9.50 2.23
C GLU A 40 6.70 -8.81 0.89
N GLY A 41 7.39 -7.71 0.58
CA GLY A 41 7.06 -6.79 -0.49
C GLY A 41 5.71 -6.11 -0.27
N GLY A 42 5.32 -5.28 -1.24
CA GLY A 42 4.04 -4.56 -1.19
C GLY A 42 4.17 -3.16 -1.76
N PHE A 43 3.36 -2.25 -1.25
CA PHE A 43 3.31 -0.87 -1.72
C PHE A 43 3.37 0.09 -0.54
N GLU A 44 4.04 1.22 -0.72
CA GLU A 44 4.16 2.28 0.28
C GLU A 44 4.00 3.68 -0.32
N ILE A 45 3.55 4.62 0.52
CA ILE A 45 3.45 6.05 0.25
C ILE A 45 4.05 6.78 1.45
N ASP A 46 4.91 7.77 1.21
CA ASP A 46 5.50 8.57 2.27
C ASP A 46 4.43 9.35 3.04
N LEU A 47 4.59 9.41 4.37
CA LEU A 47 3.78 10.31 5.19
C LEU A 47 4.13 11.76 4.88
N GLU A 48 3.09 12.59 4.82
CA GLU A 48 3.21 14.04 4.69
C GLU A 48 3.15 14.69 6.07
N GLU A 49 3.66 15.92 6.18
CA GLU A 49 3.44 16.72 7.37
C GLU A 49 1.95 17.06 7.53
N PRO A 50 1.39 17.08 8.76
CA PRO A 50 2.07 16.92 10.06
C PRO A 50 2.18 15.45 10.55
N PHE A 51 1.70 14.48 9.78
CA PHE A 51 1.67 13.07 10.20
C PHE A 51 3.07 12.47 10.35
N LEU A 52 4.01 12.91 9.52
CA LEU A 52 5.40 12.48 9.59
C LEU A 52 6.05 12.88 10.92
N GLU A 53 5.87 14.13 11.37
CA GLU A 53 6.41 14.59 12.65
C GLU A 53 5.79 13.85 13.85
N ASP A 54 4.47 13.66 13.84
CA ASP A 54 3.79 12.87 14.88
C ASP A 54 4.32 11.41 14.93
N ALA A 55 4.57 10.79 13.76
CA ALA A 55 5.15 9.45 13.70
C ALA A 55 6.57 9.39 14.26
N LYS A 56 7.43 10.38 13.94
CA LYS A 56 8.79 10.49 14.49
C LYS A 56 8.77 10.66 16.02
N LEU A 57 7.89 11.52 16.54
CA LEU A 57 7.75 11.73 17.99
C LEU A 57 7.27 10.46 18.70
N LYS A 58 6.36 9.71 18.10
CA LYS A 58 5.93 8.40 18.62
C LYS A 58 7.05 7.37 18.62
N MET A 59 7.89 7.36 17.58
CA MET A 59 9.06 6.46 17.50
C MET A 59 10.09 6.72 18.60
N ILE A 60 10.36 7.99 18.95
CA ILE A 60 11.27 8.34 20.05
C ILE A 60 10.82 7.70 21.37
N ASN A 61 9.51 7.62 21.59
CA ASN A 61 8.91 7.16 22.84
C ASN A 61 8.49 5.68 22.83
N ASN A 62 8.62 4.98 21.68
CA ASN A 62 8.21 3.59 21.54
C ASN A 62 9.22 2.79 20.71
N PRO A 63 10.09 1.98 21.34
CA PRO A 63 11.15 1.23 20.66
C PRO A 63 10.64 0.11 19.73
N ILE A 64 9.34 -0.17 19.72
CA ILE A 64 8.71 -1.13 18.80
C ILE A 64 8.50 -0.49 17.41
N LEU A 65 8.43 0.84 17.32
CA LEU A 65 8.21 1.54 16.06
C LEU A 65 9.53 1.73 15.32
N ASP A 66 9.52 1.48 14.01
CA ASP A 66 10.69 1.50 13.15
C ASP A 66 10.42 2.34 11.89
N LYS A 67 11.33 2.27 10.89
CA LYS A 67 11.19 3.01 9.63
C LYS A 67 9.86 2.74 8.89
N ASN A 68 9.23 1.58 9.12
CA ASN A 68 7.95 1.23 8.51
C ASN A 68 6.80 2.06 9.12
N SER A 69 6.99 2.64 10.29
CA SER A 69 6.04 3.59 10.90
C SER A 69 6.06 4.97 10.22
N LEU A 70 7.04 5.27 9.36
CA LEU A 70 7.16 6.57 8.67
C LEU A 70 6.49 6.61 7.30
N VAL A 71 5.84 5.52 6.89
CA VAL A 71 5.15 5.40 5.60
C VAL A 71 3.76 4.81 5.80
N ARG A 72 2.84 5.11 4.90
CA ARG A 72 1.60 4.34 4.73
C ARG A 72 1.90 3.15 3.84
N GLN A 73 1.49 1.95 4.24
CA GLN A 73 1.87 0.74 3.50
C GLN A 73 0.81 -0.35 3.52
N VAL A 74 0.89 -1.21 2.51
CA VAL A 74 0.23 -2.52 2.47
C VAL A 74 1.27 -3.56 2.06
N ARG A 75 1.23 -4.73 2.68
CA ARG A 75 2.18 -5.84 2.51
C ARG A 75 1.48 -7.06 1.96
N TRP A 76 2.22 -7.89 1.23
CA TRP A 76 1.70 -9.19 0.83
C TRP A 76 1.61 -10.16 2.01
N SER A 77 0.48 -10.83 2.12
CA SER A 77 0.27 -11.98 3.00
C SER A 77 -0.80 -12.87 2.37
N ASP A 78 -0.43 -14.09 2.01
CA ASP A 78 -1.34 -15.09 1.41
C ASP A 78 -2.16 -14.56 0.21
N GLY A 79 -1.49 -13.84 -0.70
CA GLY A 79 -2.12 -13.22 -1.88
C GLY A 79 -3.01 -12.02 -1.56
N LYS A 80 -2.94 -11.49 -0.34
CA LYS A 80 -3.68 -10.30 0.10
C LYS A 80 -2.72 -9.16 0.37
N LEU A 81 -3.15 -7.94 0.06
CA LEU A 81 -2.50 -6.71 0.48
C LEU A 81 -3.22 -6.18 1.71
N SER A 82 -2.52 -6.20 2.84
CA SER A 82 -3.01 -5.69 4.12
C SER A 82 -1.95 -4.86 4.81
N ASN A 83 -2.36 -3.93 5.66
CA ASN A 83 -1.46 -3.26 6.59
C ASN A 83 -1.48 -4.05 7.92
N PHE A 84 -0.46 -4.87 8.15
CA PHE A 84 -0.16 -5.32 9.52
C PHE A 84 0.34 -4.12 10.32
N HIS A 85 0.00 -4.01 11.63
CA HIS A 85 0.52 -3.15 12.72
C HIS A 85 1.08 -1.72 12.43
N TYR A 86 1.03 -1.24 11.20
CA TYR A 86 1.62 -0.04 10.65
C TYR A 86 0.53 0.85 10.03
N ASN A 87 0.91 2.07 9.67
CA ASN A 87 0.01 3.03 9.05
C ASN A 87 -0.51 2.49 7.71
N SER A 88 -1.82 2.39 7.58
CA SER A 88 -2.46 1.96 6.32
C SER A 88 -2.47 3.07 5.29
N LEU A 89 -2.58 2.67 4.02
CA LEU A 89 -3.13 3.51 2.98
C LEU A 89 -4.52 4.04 3.41
N THR A 90 -4.85 5.28 3.03
CA THR A 90 -6.22 5.78 3.19
C THR A 90 -7.21 4.96 2.36
N GLU A 91 -8.50 5.11 2.60
CA GLU A 91 -9.52 4.43 1.77
C GLU A 91 -9.39 4.83 0.28
N GLU A 92 -9.14 6.10 0.00
CA GLU A 92 -8.93 6.61 -1.35
C GLU A 92 -7.66 6.02 -1.98
N GLN A 93 -6.53 6.01 -1.27
CA GLN A 93 -5.29 5.39 -1.75
C GLN A 93 -5.48 3.88 -1.98
N THR A 94 -6.22 3.21 -1.12
CA THR A 94 -6.54 1.78 -1.28
C THR A 94 -7.40 1.55 -2.52
N MET A 95 -8.38 2.42 -2.79
CA MET A 95 -9.22 2.37 -3.99
C MET A 95 -8.41 2.59 -5.27
N LEU A 96 -7.51 3.58 -5.27
CA LEU A 96 -6.62 3.84 -6.40
C LEU A 96 -5.69 2.64 -6.68
N LEU A 97 -5.15 2.02 -5.63
CA LEU A 97 -4.32 0.81 -5.77
C LEU A 97 -5.14 -0.36 -6.30
N PHE A 98 -6.36 -0.56 -5.80
CA PHE A 98 -7.27 -1.59 -6.30
C PHE A 98 -7.56 -1.43 -7.79
N GLN A 99 -7.90 -0.21 -8.24
CA GLN A 99 -8.15 0.10 -9.64
C GLN A 99 -6.90 -0.10 -10.52
N ALA A 100 -5.72 0.30 -10.03
CA ALA A 100 -4.46 0.08 -10.74
C ALA A 100 -4.15 -1.42 -10.90
N LEU A 101 -4.37 -2.20 -9.85
CA LEU A 101 -4.22 -3.66 -9.89
C LEU A 101 -5.20 -4.29 -10.88
N GLN A 102 -6.49 -3.94 -10.85
CA GLN A 102 -7.49 -4.43 -11.81
C GLN A 102 -7.12 -4.08 -13.24
N PHE A 103 -6.68 -2.84 -13.50
CA PHE A 103 -6.30 -2.40 -14.84
C PHE A 103 -5.13 -3.21 -15.42
N ILE A 104 -4.14 -3.54 -14.59
CA ILE A 104 -2.93 -4.26 -15.02
C ILE A 104 -3.12 -5.78 -15.04
N LEU A 105 -3.86 -6.32 -14.07
CA LEU A 105 -3.99 -7.77 -13.87
C LEU A 105 -5.29 -8.35 -14.42
N GLY A 106 -6.30 -7.53 -14.74
CA GLY A 106 -7.66 -7.96 -15.06
C GLY A 106 -8.58 -7.87 -13.84
N GLU A 107 -9.83 -7.45 -14.06
CA GLU A 107 -10.84 -7.28 -13.01
C GLU A 107 -11.17 -8.60 -12.29
N GLU A 108 -11.12 -9.71 -13.02
CA GLU A 108 -11.36 -11.05 -12.50
C GLU A 108 -10.27 -11.54 -11.54
N ASN A 109 -9.11 -10.88 -11.54
CA ASN A 109 -7.92 -11.29 -10.79
C ASN A 109 -7.72 -10.51 -9.48
N VAL A 110 -8.55 -9.49 -9.23
CA VAL A 110 -8.40 -8.60 -8.08
C VAL A 110 -9.77 -8.32 -7.47
N VAL A 111 -9.95 -8.70 -6.20
CA VAL A 111 -11.23 -8.59 -5.49
C VAL A 111 -11.05 -7.98 -4.12
N TRP A 112 -12.11 -7.38 -3.59
CA TRP A 112 -12.17 -7.04 -2.17
C TRP A 112 -12.29 -8.31 -1.34
N PHE A 113 -11.56 -8.36 -0.23
CA PHE A 113 -11.65 -9.43 0.76
C PHE A 113 -12.29 -8.89 2.03
N ASP A 114 -13.48 -9.41 2.33
CA ASP A 114 -14.18 -9.14 3.58
C ASP A 114 -13.75 -10.16 4.64
N LEU A 115 -13.35 -9.67 5.81
CA LEU A 115 -13.13 -10.51 6.99
C LEU A 115 -14.50 -10.94 7.50
N ILE A 116 -14.84 -12.22 7.31
CA ILE A 116 -16.04 -12.85 7.90
C ILE A 116 -15.82 -13.06 9.40
#